data_AF-A0A9C9PJ08-F1
#
_entry.id   AF-A0A9C9PJ08-F1
#
_cell.length_a   1.000
_cell.length_b   1.000
_cell.length_c   1.000
_cell.angle_alpha   90.00
_cell.angle_beta   90.00
_cell.angle_gamma   90.00
#
_symmetry.space_group_name_H-M   'P 1'
#
loop_
_entity.id
_entity.type
_entity.pdbx_description
1 polymer ?
#
loop_
_entity_poly.entity_id
_entity_poly.type
_entity_poly.pdbx_seq_one_letter_code
_entity_poly.pdbx_strand_id
1 'polypeptide(L)'
;MQKVTLTGQITGTRFQNTYTKIEAVTISANSHLSHLVIGDKVRFEEGVTLEDSVTFEVHIAYMETHSITVLPKLKGLTAIDKQGNRVSTWARLQGGARMENEGSRKKPYQNKLTLKRNPSKNVSIVGNVLTDVRHIGLGADILVVAAYTPPGATLPSFYMLDNKRRPLPWDGALSSLVAFQSRTALAPVVSVPIWNNPVDIVGELQIYFGYRLNEGLIVSSQDEVIEITLIE
;
A
#
# COMPACT_ATOMS: atom_id res chain seq x y z
N MET A 1 37.81 -1.96 -1.18
CA MET A 1 36.86 -1.69 -2.27
C MET A 1 36.56 -0.21 -2.30
N GLN A 2 36.65 0.43 -3.47
CA GLN A 2 36.38 1.86 -3.61
C GLN A 2 34.88 2.11 -3.46
N LYS A 3 34.51 3.01 -2.54
CA LYS A 3 33.11 3.37 -2.28
C LYS A 3 32.64 4.30 -3.40
N VAL A 4 31.84 3.79 -4.33
CA VAL A 4 31.28 4.58 -5.43
C VAL A 4 30.11 5.40 -4.89
N THR A 5 30.16 6.71 -5.16
CA THR A 5 29.10 7.65 -4.79
C THR A 5 28.49 8.23 -6.06
N LEU A 6 27.17 8.20 -6.16
CA LEU A 6 26.41 8.78 -7.28
C LEU A 6 25.68 10.03 -6.79
N THR A 7 25.61 11.05 -7.65
CA THR A 7 24.95 12.33 -7.34
C THR A 7 24.20 12.86 -8.57
N GLY A 8 23.20 13.71 -8.34
CA GLY A 8 22.37 14.33 -9.38
C GLY A 8 21.18 13.49 -9.83
N GLN A 9 20.78 13.68 -11.10
CA GLN A 9 19.69 12.96 -11.74
C GLN A 9 20.19 11.59 -12.23
N ILE A 10 19.68 10.51 -11.65
CA ILE A 10 20.11 9.15 -11.95
C ILE A 10 18.91 8.41 -12.55
N THR A 11 18.95 8.24 -13.87
CA THR A 11 17.88 7.57 -14.62
C THR A 11 18.36 6.23 -15.14
N GLY A 12 17.53 5.21 -14.96
CA GLY A 12 17.70 3.90 -15.56
C GLY A 12 16.88 3.72 -16.82
N THR A 13 17.01 2.55 -17.41
CA THR A 13 16.09 2.06 -18.44
C THR A 13 15.30 0.87 -17.90
N ARG A 14 14.02 0.81 -18.28
CA ARG A 14 13.16 -0.35 -18.04
C ARG A 14 12.40 -0.67 -19.33
N PHE A 15 12.71 -1.83 -19.91
CA PHE A 15 12.08 -2.30 -21.14
C PHE A 15 11.78 -3.80 -21.02
N GLN A 16 10.50 -4.15 -21.05
CA GLN A 16 10.03 -5.52 -20.84
C GLN A 16 10.60 -6.11 -19.53
N ASN A 17 11.43 -7.15 -19.62
CA ASN A 17 12.06 -7.83 -18.49
C ASN A 17 13.47 -7.31 -18.19
N THR A 18 13.94 -6.28 -18.91
CA THR A 18 15.24 -5.65 -18.70
C THR A 18 15.07 -4.41 -17.84
N TYR A 19 15.88 -4.30 -16.80
CA TYR A 19 15.90 -3.16 -15.89
C TYR A 19 17.33 -2.75 -15.56
N THR A 20 17.53 -1.46 -15.34
CA THR A 20 18.78 -0.96 -14.78
C THR A 20 18.78 -1.17 -13.28
N LYS A 21 19.65 -2.04 -12.79
CA LYS A 21 19.89 -2.26 -11.37
C LYS A 21 21.12 -1.47 -10.92
N ILE A 22 21.02 -0.77 -9.81
CA ILE A 22 22.18 -0.22 -9.10
C ILE A 22 22.48 -1.05 -7.87
N GLU A 23 23.78 -1.27 -7.61
CA GLU A 23 24.26 -2.18 -6.58
C GLU A 23 25.49 -1.60 -5.90
N ALA A 24 25.60 -1.76 -4.58
CA ALA A 24 26.78 -1.38 -3.79
C ALA A 24 27.29 0.06 -3.98
N VAL A 25 26.38 1.04 -4.13
CA VAL A 25 26.69 2.48 -4.22
C VAL A 25 26.11 3.27 -3.05
N THR A 26 26.66 4.45 -2.79
CA THR A 26 26.02 5.48 -1.96
C THR A 26 25.40 6.54 -2.87
N ILE A 27 24.13 6.89 -2.65
CA ILE A 27 23.43 7.97 -3.34
C ILE A 27 23.47 9.21 -2.45
N SER A 28 24.05 10.29 -2.96
CA SER A 28 24.19 11.54 -2.22
C SER A 28 22.87 12.30 -2.06
N ALA A 29 22.82 13.15 -1.04
CA ALA A 29 21.68 14.04 -0.79
C ALA A 29 21.33 14.89 -2.03
N ASN A 30 20.06 15.23 -2.17
CA ASN A 30 19.50 15.99 -3.31
C ASN A 30 19.57 15.27 -4.67
N SER A 31 19.92 13.98 -4.69
CA SER A 31 19.75 13.15 -5.88
C SER A 31 18.28 12.82 -6.14
N HIS A 32 17.97 12.61 -7.42
CA HIS A 32 16.65 12.23 -7.87
C HIS A 32 16.76 11.01 -8.78
N LEU A 33 16.04 9.94 -8.44
CA LEU A 33 16.15 8.63 -9.08
C LEU A 33 14.87 8.26 -9.82
N SER A 34 15.03 7.72 -11.02
CA SER A 34 13.92 7.23 -11.85
C SER A 34 14.29 5.98 -12.65
N HIS A 35 13.31 5.11 -12.88
CA HIS A 35 13.41 3.90 -13.71
C HIS A 35 14.52 2.91 -13.28
N LEU A 36 14.78 2.79 -11.99
CA LEU A 36 15.83 1.93 -11.41
C LEU A 36 15.25 0.78 -10.56
N VAL A 37 16.02 -0.32 -10.48
CA VAL A 37 15.93 -1.31 -9.41
C VAL A 37 17.07 -1.07 -8.42
N ILE A 38 16.72 -0.91 -7.16
CA ILE A 38 17.65 -0.65 -6.06
C ILE A 38 18.04 -1.99 -5.43
N GLY A 39 19.32 -2.33 -5.47
CA GLY A 39 19.90 -3.50 -4.80
C GLY A 39 20.01 -3.32 -3.28
N ASP A 40 20.25 -4.42 -2.57
CA ASP A 40 20.28 -4.49 -1.11
C ASP A 40 21.46 -3.75 -0.46
N LYS A 41 22.55 -3.52 -1.19
CA LYS A 41 23.74 -2.80 -0.69
C LYS A 41 23.75 -1.31 -1.04
N VAL A 42 22.69 -0.79 -1.64
CA VAL A 42 22.57 0.64 -1.91
C VAL A 42 22.32 1.39 -0.60
N ARG A 43 23.07 2.48 -0.39
CA ARG A 43 22.87 3.39 0.74
C ARG A 43 22.41 4.74 0.24
N PHE A 44 21.56 5.39 1.02
CA PHE A 44 21.00 6.70 0.69
C PHE A 44 21.39 7.69 1.78
N GLU A 45 21.84 8.86 1.38
CA GLU A 45 21.88 10.03 2.26
C GLU A 45 20.47 10.63 2.41
N GLU A 46 20.28 11.46 3.43
CA GLU A 46 19.03 12.18 3.64
C GLU A 46 18.75 13.16 2.49
N GLY A 47 17.49 13.30 2.09
CA GLY A 47 17.10 14.19 0.99
C GLY A 47 17.19 13.58 -0.42
N VAL A 48 17.37 12.27 -0.54
CA VAL A 48 17.20 11.57 -1.83
C VAL A 48 15.72 11.42 -2.17
N THR A 49 15.36 11.77 -3.40
CA THR A 49 14.00 11.62 -3.94
C THR A 49 13.93 10.43 -4.90
N LEU A 50 12.91 9.57 -4.73
CA LEU A 50 12.66 8.42 -5.58
C LEU A 50 11.31 8.58 -6.30
N GLU A 51 11.30 8.45 -7.61
CA GLU A 51 10.04 8.39 -8.36
C GLU A 51 9.29 7.06 -8.18
N ASP A 52 8.00 7.04 -8.54
CA ASP A 52 7.14 5.84 -8.63
C ASP A 52 7.69 4.75 -9.56
N SER A 53 8.63 5.10 -10.44
CA SER A 53 9.29 4.19 -11.37
C SER A 53 10.42 3.37 -10.72
N VAL A 54 10.98 3.85 -9.60
CA VAL A 54 12.00 3.14 -8.81
C VAL A 54 11.39 1.93 -8.11
N THR A 55 12.12 0.83 -7.94
CA THR A 55 11.67 -0.33 -7.16
C THR A 55 12.82 -0.91 -6.37
N PHE A 56 12.57 -1.60 -5.26
CA PHE A 56 13.61 -2.28 -4.51
C PHE A 56 13.61 -3.77 -4.85
N GLU A 57 14.79 -4.33 -5.09
CA GLU A 57 14.97 -5.77 -5.38
C GLU A 57 14.37 -6.63 -4.28
N VAL A 58 14.52 -6.21 -3.01
CA VAL A 58 13.96 -6.94 -1.87
C VAL A 58 12.44 -7.11 -1.97
N HIS A 59 11.72 -6.14 -2.54
CA HIS A 59 10.27 -6.27 -2.76
C HIS A 59 9.97 -7.25 -3.88
N ILE A 60 10.68 -7.16 -5.02
CA ILE A 60 10.50 -8.03 -6.19
C ILE A 60 10.75 -9.48 -5.79
N ALA A 61 11.92 -9.76 -5.21
CA ALA A 61 12.32 -11.09 -4.77
C ALA A 61 11.34 -11.66 -3.74
N TYR A 62 10.87 -10.83 -2.79
CA TYR A 62 9.91 -11.28 -1.79
C TYR A 62 8.55 -11.65 -2.41
N MET A 63 8.05 -10.83 -3.35
CA MET A 63 6.79 -11.13 -4.03
C MET A 63 6.86 -12.42 -4.84
N GLU A 64 7.96 -12.65 -5.57
CA GLU A 64 8.15 -13.86 -6.36
C GLU A 64 8.25 -15.11 -5.48
N THR A 65 9.12 -15.08 -4.47
CA THR A 65 9.36 -16.21 -3.55
C THR A 65 8.12 -16.60 -2.73
N HIS A 66 7.23 -15.64 -2.44
CA HIS A 66 6.01 -15.88 -1.67
C HIS A 66 4.75 -15.92 -2.54
N SER A 67 4.90 -15.91 -3.87
CA SER A 67 3.77 -15.91 -4.83
C SER A 67 2.72 -14.82 -4.55
N ILE A 68 3.17 -13.64 -4.15
CA ILE A 68 2.29 -12.50 -3.85
C ILE A 68 1.74 -11.94 -5.16
N THR A 69 0.41 -11.84 -5.24
CA THR A 69 -0.26 -11.25 -6.39
C THR A 69 0.09 -9.78 -6.52
N VAL A 70 0.52 -9.35 -7.71
CA VAL A 70 0.69 -7.92 -8.03
C VAL A 70 -0.68 -7.26 -8.15
N LEU A 71 -0.88 -6.17 -7.41
CA LEU A 71 -2.12 -5.41 -7.39
C LEU A 71 -1.93 -4.03 -8.06
N PRO A 72 -3.02 -3.34 -8.44
CA PRO A 72 -2.94 -1.96 -8.92
C PRO A 72 -2.21 -1.07 -7.89
N LYS A 73 -1.26 -0.25 -8.35
CA LYS A 73 -0.59 0.73 -7.49
C LYS A 73 -1.58 1.81 -7.05
N LEU A 74 -1.46 2.26 -5.80
CA LEU A 74 -2.18 3.41 -5.27
C LEU A 74 -1.19 4.57 -5.13
N LYS A 75 -1.45 5.68 -5.80
CA LYS A 75 -0.62 6.89 -5.74
C LYS A 75 -1.00 7.78 -4.56
N GLY A 76 -0.08 8.69 -4.21
CA GLY A 76 -0.32 9.72 -3.20
C GLY A 76 -0.58 9.13 -1.82
N LEU A 77 0.37 8.33 -1.34
CA LEU A 77 0.41 7.93 0.07
C LEU A 77 1.01 9.05 0.92
N THR A 78 0.73 8.99 2.21
CA THR A 78 1.24 9.92 3.20
C THR A 78 1.95 9.19 4.31
N ALA A 79 2.93 9.85 4.92
CA ALA A 79 3.57 9.39 6.13
C ALA A 79 3.56 10.54 7.14
N ILE A 80 3.03 10.28 8.33
CA ILE A 80 2.90 11.26 9.41
C ILE A 80 3.49 10.72 10.71
N ASP A 81 4.29 11.53 11.38
CA ASP A 81 4.81 11.19 12.70
C ASP A 81 3.72 11.29 13.78
N LYS A 82 4.06 10.97 15.03
CA LYS A 82 3.14 11.03 16.18
C LYS A 82 2.66 12.45 16.51
N GLN A 83 3.30 13.49 15.97
CA GLN A 83 2.90 14.88 16.09
C GLN A 83 2.03 15.35 14.91
N GLY A 84 1.81 14.49 13.91
CA GLY A 84 1.07 14.79 12.70
C GLY A 84 1.89 15.51 11.63
N ASN A 85 3.21 15.64 11.79
CA ASN A 85 4.06 16.23 10.76
C ASN A 85 4.27 15.22 9.64
N ARG A 86 4.26 15.71 8.39
CA ARG A 86 4.60 14.88 7.24
C ARG A 86 6.08 14.53 7.26
N VAL A 87 6.38 13.26 7.02
CA VAL A 87 7.74 12.75 6.86
C VAL A 87 7.88 12.03 5.51
N SER A 88 9.11 11.88 5.02
CA SER A 88 9.36 11.16 3.78
C SER A 88 9.31 9.65 3.98
N THR A 89 8.73 8.95 3.01
CA THR A 89 8.69 7.48 2.98
C THR A 89 8.91 6.98 1.57
N TRP A 90 9.51 5.81 1.46
CA TRP A 90 9.65 5.05 0.22
C TRP A 90 8.76 3.82 0.17
N ALA A 91 7.88 3.67 1.17
CA ALA A 91 6.84 2.67 1.14
C ALA A 91 5.95 2.86 -0.10
N ARG A 92 5.28 1.80 -0.52
CA ARG A 92 4.29 1.83 -1.60
C ARG A 92 3.10 0.97 -1.24
N LEU A 93 1.94 1.36 -1.72
CA LEU A 93 0.70 0.62 -1.51
C LEU A 93 0.17 0.15 -2.85
N GLN A 94 -0.31 -1.08 -2.87
CA GLN A 94 -1.04 -1.64 -4.00
C GLN A 94 -2.36 -2.20 -3.49
N GLY A 95 -3.46 -1.97 -4.17
CA GLY A 95 -4.76 -2.38 -3.69
C GLY A 95 -5.77 -2.57 -4.81
N GLY A 96 -6.70 -3.50 -4.61
CA GLY A 96 -7.81 -3.63 -5.52
C GLY A 96 -8.88 -4.60 -5.03
N ALA A 97 -10.01 -4.53 -5.71
CA ALA A 97 -11.16 -5.38 -5.49
C ALA A 97 -11.53 -6.14 -6.76
N ARG A 98 -12.23 -7.27 -6.57
CA ARG A 98 -12.95 -7.98 -7.63
C ARG A 98 -14.11 -8.76 -7.02
N MET A 99 -15.16 -8.96 -7.81
CA MET A 99 -16.19 -9.94 -7.46
C MET A 99 -15.66 -11.36 -7.73
N GLU A 100 -15.83 -12.26 -6.78
CA GLU A 100 -15.56 -13.68 -7.01
C GLU A 100 -16.61 -14.24 -7.98
N ASN A 101 -16.16 -14.95 -9.00
CA ASN A 101 -17.04 -15.62 -9.97
C ASN A 101 -16.81 -17.14 -9.87
N GLU A 102 -17.87 -17.93 -10.04
CA GLU A 102 -17.82 -19.41 -10.10
C GLU A 102 -17.26 -19.96 -11.43
N GLY A 103 -16.51 -19.17 -12.19
CA GLY A 103 -15.99 -19.54 -13.52
C GLY A 103 -14.46 -19.52 -13.64
N SER A 104 -13.92 -20.25 -14.61
CA SER A 104 -12.49 -20.55 -14.76
C SER A 104 -11.57 -19.36 -15.07
N ARG A 105 -12.09 -18.14 -15.30
CA ARG A 105 -11.29 -16.92 -15.52
C ARG A 105 -11.51 -15.92 -14.39
N LYS A 106 -10.55 -15.86 -13.46
CA LYS A 106 -10.50 -14.83 -12.43
C LYS A 106 -10.25 -13.46 -13.09
N LYS A 107 -11.17 -12.52 -12.91
CA LYS A 107 -10.95 -11.12 -13.33
C LYS A 107 -9.75 -10.53 -12.56
N PRO A 108 -8.99 -9.61 -13.18
CA PRO A 108 -7.94 -8.89 -12.47
C PRO A 108 -8.54 -8.01 -11.37
N TYR A 109 -7.74 -7.73 -10.34
CA TYR A 109 -8.09 -6.73 -9.32
C TYR A 109 -8.07 -5.33 -9.95
N GLN A 110 -9.03 -4.50 -9.54
CA GLN A 110 -9.12 -3.10 -9.95
C GLN A 110 -9.16 -2.21 -8.71
N ASN A 111 -8.49 -1.07 -8.75
CA ASN A 111 -8.57 -0.08 -7.67
C ASN A 111 -9.87 0.73 -7.72
N LYS A 112 -10.62 0.70 -8.84
CA LYS A 112 -11.98 1.24 -8.95
C LYS A 112 -12.90 0.16 -9.52
N LEU A 113 -14.00 -0.15 -8.84
CA LEU A 113 -14.87 -1.24 -9.23
C LEU A 113 -16.35 -0.89 -9.00
N THR A 114 -17.16 -0.92 -10.06
CA THR A 114 -18.62 -0.82 -9.94
C THR A 114 -19.25 -2.20 -10.03
N LEU A 115 -20.09 -2.55 -9.06
CA LEU A 115 -20.79 -3.84 -8.96
C LEU A 115 -22.28 -3.62 -8.72
N LYS A 116 -23.10 -4.53 -9.25
CA LYS A 116 -24.46 -4.72 -8.73
C LYS A 116 -24.39 -5.43 -7.39
N ARG A 117 -25.18 -4.96 -6.43
CA ARG A 117 -25.34 -5.54 -5.10
C ARG A 117 -25.76 -6.99 -5.26
N ASN A 118 -25.06 -7.87 -4.56
CA ASN A 118 -25.35 -9.30 -4.61
C ASN A 118 -25.01 -9.95 -3.27
N PRO A 119 -26.02 -10.28 -2.43
CA PRO A 119 -25.79 -10.86 -1.12
C PRO A 119 -25.24 -12.29 -1.15
N SER A 120 -25.24 -12.96 -2.30
CA SER A 120 -24.72 -14.33 -2.44
C SER A 120 -23.33 -14.41 -3.05
N LYS A 121 -22.73 -13.30 -3.49
CA LYS A 121 -21.41 -13.28 -4.11
C LYS A 121 -20.40 -12.53 -3.26
N ASN A 122 -19.26 -13.17 -3.03
CA ASN A 122 -18.14 -12.54 -2.35
C ASN A 122 -17.52 -11.43 -3.19
N VAL A 123 -17.11 -10.36 -2.51
CA VAL A 123 -16.18 -9.37 -3.05
C VAL A 123 -14.85 -9.59 -2.35
N SER A 124 -13.82 -9.87 -3.15
CA SER A 124 -12.45 -10.01 -2.67
C SER A 124 -11.76 -8.66 -2.74
N ILE A 125 -11.35 -8.13 -1.59
CA ILE A 125 -10.65 -6.85 -1.43
C ILE A 125 -9.31 -7.14 -0.77
N VAL A 126 -8.24 -6.74 -1.45
CA VAL A 126 -6.88 -7.05 -1.02
C VAL A 126 -5.97 -5.83 -1.21
N GLY A 127 -4.98 -5.72 -0.33
CA GLY A 127 -3.89 -4.77 -0.43
C GLY A 127 -2.54 -5.45 -0.25
N ASN A 128 -1.49 -4.78 -0.72
CA ASN A 128 -0.10 -5.09 -0.42
C ASN A 128 0.57 -3.80 0.08
N VAL A 129 1.29 -3.90 1.19
CA VAL A 129 2.21 -2.88 1.66
C VAL A 129 3.61 -3.28 1.23
N LEU A 130 4.20 -2.56 0.28
CA LEU A 130 5.64 -2.65 0.01
C LEU A 130 6.30 -1.72 1.03
N THR A 131 6.83 -2.32 2.08
CA THR A 131 7.34 -1.60 3.25
C THR A 131 8.50 -0.71 2.84
N ASP A 132 8.61 0.48 3.43
CA ASP A 132 9.83 1.28 3.31
C ASP A 132 11.01 0.43 3.75
N VAL A 133 12.08 0.35 2.95
CA VAL A 133 13.23 -0.51 3.26
C VAL A 133 13.87 -0.18 4.62
N ARG A 134 13.70 1.04 5.11
CA ARG A 134 14.14 1.49 6.44
C ARG A 134 13.28 0.95 7.59
N HIS A 135 12.05 0.50 7.29
CA HIS A 135 11.09 0.00 8.27
C HIS A 135 10.96 -1.53 8.28
N ILE A 136 11.62 -2.23 7.34
CA ILE A 136 11.65 -3.70 7.31
C ILE A 136 12.28 -4.22 8.62
N GLY A 137 11.64 -5.20 9.24
CA GLY A 137 12.07 -5.78 10.52
C GLY A 137 11.51 -5.07 11.75
N LEU A 138 10.93 -3.87 11.62
CA LEU A 138 10.33 -3.14 12.75
C LEU A 138 8.93 -3.65 13.08
N GLY A 139 8.55 -3.55 14.36
CA GLY A 139 7.20 -3.88 14.83
C GLY A 139 6.18 -2.81 14.44
N ALA A 140 5.02 -3.25 13.95
CA ALA A 140 3.98 -2.36 13.44
C ALA A 140 2.58 -3.00 13.45
N ASP A 141 1.57 -2.16 13.51
CA ASP A 141 0.19 -2.52 13.19
C ASP A 141 -0.13 -2.19 11.73
N ILE A 142 -0.74 -3.12 11.01
CA ILE A 142 -1.44 -2.85 9.76
C ILE A 142 -2.80 -2.24 10.11
N LEU A 143 -3.15 -1.16 9.42
CA LEU A 143 -4.37 -0.40 9.63
C LEU A 143 -5.25 -0.46 8.39
N VAL A 144 -6.56 -0.51 8.59
CA VAL A 144 -7.57 -0.46 7.52
C VAL A 144 -8.71 0.45 7.97
N VAL A 145 -9.05 1.43 7.13
CA VAL A 145 -10.17 2.35 7.32
C VAL A 145 -11.03 2.33 6.06
N ALA A 146 -12.34 2.29 6.23
CA ALA A 146 -13.32 2.41 5.17
C ALA A 146 -14.15 3.69 5.36
N ALA A 147 -14.29 4.48 4.31
CA ALA A 147 -15.28 5.55 4.22
C ALA A 147 -16.46 5.05 3.39
N TYR A 148 -17.66 5.13 3.95
CA TYR A 148 -18.90 4.70 3.31
C TYR A 148 -19.84 5.88 3.09
N THR A 149 -20.24 6.09 1.84
CA THR A 149 -21.21 7.11 1.44
C THR A 149 -22.48 6.41 0.92
N PRO A 150 -23.59 6.41 1.67
CA PRO A 150 -24.85 5.84 1.19
C PRO A 150 -25.44 6.67 0.04
N PRO A 151 -26.33 6.10 -0.80
CA PRO A 151 -26.96 6.82 -1.89
C PRO A 151 -27.66 8.10 -1.41
N GLY A 152 -27.36 9.23 -2.06
CA GLY A 152 -27.94 10.53 -1.74
C GLY A 152 -27.29 11.26 -0.55
N ALA A 153 -26.34 10.65 0.17
CA ALA A 153 -25.56 11.36 1.18
C ALA A 153 -24.42 12.18 0.56
N THR A 154 -24.07 13.28 1.22
CA THR A 154 -22.98 14.18 0.80
C THR A 154 -21.68 13.97 1.57
N LEU A 155 -21.75 13.27 2.72
CA LEU A 155 -20.61 13.02 3.60
C LEU A 155 -20.51 11.52 3.94
N PRO A 156 -19.30 10.95 3.96
CA PRO A 156 -19.09 9.57 4.35
C PRO A 156 -19.16 9.38 5.88
N SER A 157 -19.56 8.18 6.29
CA SER A 157 -19.26 7.65 7.63
C SER A 157 -17.98 6.83 7.59
N PHE A 158 -17.12 6.96 8.60
CA PHE A 158 -15.84 6.27 8.66
C PHE A 158 -15.86 5.08 9.61
N TYR A 159 -15.20 4.00 9.22
CA TYR A 159 -15.11 2.77 9.96
C TYR A 159 -13.67 2.23 9.94
N MET A 160 -13.17 1.78 11.08
CA MET A 160 -11.96 0.96 11.14
C MET A 160 -12.31 -0.51 11.01
N LEU A 161 -11.37 -1.31 10.52
CA LEU A 161 -11.52 -2.76 10.49
C LEU A 161 -10.62 -3.41 11.54
N ASP A 162 -11.22 -4.10 12.51
CA ASP A 162 -10.45 -4.79 13.57
C ASP A 162 -9.81 -6.11 13.06
N ASN A 163 -9.03 -6.76 13.93
CA ASN A 163 -8.37 -8.04 13.63
C ASN A 163 -9.33 -9.23 13.40
N LYS A 164 -10.63 -9.06 13.67
CA LYS A 164 -11.71 -10.00 13.35
C LYS A 164 -12.48 -9.57 12.10
N ARG A 165 -11.98 -8.57 11.37
CA ARG A 165 -12.59 -7.95 10.19
C ARG A 165 -13.95 -7.31 10.49
N ARG A 166 -14.20 -6.89 11.73
CA ARG A 166 -15.46 -6.22 12.10
C ARG A 166 -15.31 -4.72 11.87
N PRO A 167 -16.25 -4.07 11.14
CA PRO A 167 -16.30 -2.63 11.05
C PRO A 167 -16.64 -2.02 12.42
N LEU A 168 -15.82 -1.07 12.86
CA LEU A 168 -16.03 -0.27 14.07
C LEU A 168 -16.09 1.20 13.67
N PRO A 169 -17.08 2.00 14.13
CA PRO A 169 -17.11 3.43 13.83
C PRO A 169 -15.79 4.12 14.21
N TRP A 170 -15.32 5.03 13.37
CA TRP A 170 -14.13 5.82 13.62
C TRP A 170 -14.48 7.29 13.84
N ASP A 171 -13.90 7.87 14.88
CA ASP A 171 -14.07 9.28 15.24
C ASP A 171 -13.08 10.22 14.51
N GLY A 172 -12.21 9.67 13.66
CA GLY A 172 -11.16 10.41 12.95
C GLY A 172 -9.88 10.63 13.76
N ALA A 173 -9.84 10.21 15.03
CA ALA A 173 -8.64 10.34 15.86
C ALA A 173 -7.62 9.24 15.51
N LEU A 174 -6.37 9.60 15.23
CA LEU A 174 -5.30 8.63 14.94
C LEU A 174 -5.01 7.69 16.13
N SER A 175 -5.23 8.17 17.35
CA SER A 175 -5.06 7.39 18.59
C SER A 175 -6.14 6.33 18.79
N SER A 176 -7.32 6.48 18.17
CA SER A 176 -8.42 5.49 18.26
C SER A 176 -8.26 4.36 17.23
N LEU A 177 -7.31 4.48 16.29
CA LEU A 177 -7.03 3.48 15.26
C LEU A 177 -6.68 2.11 15.86
N VAL A 178 -7.50 1.11 15.51
CA VAL A 178 -7.33 -0.28 15.90
C VAL A 178 -6.48 -1.04 14.87
N ALA A 179 -5.71 -2.01 15.35
CA ALA A 179 -4.92 -2.87 14.49
C ALA A 179 -5.82 -3.86 13.72
N PHE A 180 -5.69 -3.86 12.39
CA PHE A 180 -6.22 -4.91 11.53
C PHE A 180 -5.34 -6.17 11.61
N GLN A 181 -4.02 -6.00 11.62
CA GLN A 181 -3.05 -7.07 11.88
C GLN A 181 -1.86 -6.50 12.64
N SER A 182 -1.42 -7.13 13.73
CA SER A 182 -0.15 -6.75 14.37
C SER A 182 0.99 -7.62 13.83
N ARG A 183 2.13 -6.98 13.56
CA ARG A 183 3.36 -7.61 13.07
C ARG A 183 4.48 -7.31 14.05
N THR A 184 5.13 -8.36 14.55
CA THR A 184 6.35 -8.21 15.36
C THR A 184 7.52 -7.69 14.54
N ALA A 185 7.51 -7.97 13.24
CA ALA A 185 8.47 -7.48 12.26
C ALA A 185 7.78 -7.33 10.89
N LEU A 186 7.90 -6.16 10.28
CA LEU A 186 7.42 -5.93 8.92
C LEU A 186 8.28 -6.68 7.91
N ALA A 187 7.63 -7.47 7.05
CA ALA A 187 8.26 -8.07 5.88
C ALA A 187 8.51 -7.01 4.79
N PRO A 188 9.35 -7.31 3.77
CA PRO A 188 9.47 -6.46 2.59
C PRO A 188 8.12 -6.16 1.94
N VAL A 189 7.26 -7.17 1.81
CA VAL A 189 5.87 -6.99 1.37
C VAL A 189 4.93 -7.65 2.37
N VAL A 190 3.93 -6.89 2.83
CA VAL A 190 2.88 -7.39 3.71
C VAL A 190 1.56 -7.45 2.94
N SER A 191 1.06 -8.67 2.72
CA SER A 191 -0.27 -8.89 2.14
C SER A 191 -1.36 -8.56 3.18
N VAL A 192 -2.36 -7.79 2.74
CA VAL A 192 -3.49 -7.30 3.54
C VAL A 192 -4.80 -7.86 2.95
N PRO A 193 -5.28 -9.03 3.40
CA PRO A 193 -6.55 -9.62 2.96
C PRO A 193 -7.73 -8.93 3.65
N ILE A 194 -8.09 -7.75 3.16
CA ILE A 194 -9.05 -6.80 3.76
C ILE A 194 -10.44 -7.43 3.91
N TRP A 195 -11.01 -7.95 2.82
CA TRP A 195 -12.37 -8.48 2.81
C TRP A 195 -12.52 -9.64 1.83
N ASN A 196 -13.33 -10.65 2.18
CA ASN A 196 -13.68 -11.75 1.28
C ASN A 196 -15.05 -12.34 1.60
N ASN A 197 -16.04 -11.46 1.79
CA ASN A 197 -17.44 -11.83 2.04
C ASN A 197 -18.35 -11.04 1.08
N PRO A 198 -19.66 -11.34 1.02
CA PRO A 198 -20.60 -10.47 0.33
C PRO A 198 -20.57 -9.06 0.93
N VAL A 199 -20.84 -8.07 0.09
CA VAL A 199 -20.97 -6.66 0.49
C VAL A 199 -22.41 -6.26 0.20
N ASP A 200 -23.27 -6.41 1.21
CA ASP A 200 -24.72 -6.27 1.07
C ASP A 200 -25.21 -4.85 1.39
N ILE A 201 -24.58 -3.86 0.77
CA ILE A 201 -24.93 -2.44 0.89
C ILE A 201 -24.97 -1.81 -0.51
N VAL A 202 -25.67 -0.68 -0.64
CA VAL A 202 -25.64 0.20 -1.81
C VAL A 202 -24.89 1.46 -1.43
N GLY A 203 -24.14 2.06 -2.35
CA GLY A 203 -23.38 3.29 -2.14
C GLY A 203 -21.92 3.16 -2.54
N GLU A 204 -21.11 4.12 -2.10
CA GLU A 204 -19.68 4.18 -2.38
C GLU A 204 -18.87 3.76 -1.15
N LEU A 205 -17.89 2.90 -1.37
CA LEU A 205 -16.95 2.44 -0.36
C LEU A 205 -15.53 2.79 -0.80
N GLN A 206 -14.83 3.59 -0.01
CA GLN A 206 -13.43 3.95 -0.20
C GLN A 206 -12.60 3.33 0.90
N ILE A 207 -11.54 2.60 0.54
CA ILE A 207 -10.75 1.83 1.50
C ILE A 207 -9.32 2.34 1.52
N TYR A 208 -8.97 2.83 2.70
CA TYR A 208 -7.64 3.30 3.07
C TYR A 208 -6.95 2.20 3.87
N PHE A 209 -5.66 1.98 3.61
CA PHE A 209 -4.87 1.07 4.42
C PHE A 209 -3.41 1.50 4.46
N GLY A 210 -2.67 0.88 5.37
CA GLY A 210 -1.30 1.24 5.64
C GLY A 210 -0.75 0.54 6.88
N TYR A 211 0.23 1.14 7.53
CA TYR A 211 0.78 0.64 8.77
C TYR A 211 1.15 1.77 9.73
N ARG A 212 1.19 1.45 11.02
CA ARG A 212 1.66 2.28 12.12
C ARG A 212 2.81 1.58 12.81
N LEU A 213 4.00 2.17 12.78
CA LEU A 213 5.13 1.70 13.58
C LEU A 213 4.85 1.90 15.07
N ASN A 214 5.47 1.07 15.92
CA ASN A 214 5.31 1.17 17.39
C ASN A 214 5.70 2.56 17.96
N GLU A 215 6.57 3.29 17.28
CA GLU A 215 7.00 4.64 17.64
C GLU A 215 6.00 5.75 17.23
N GLY A 216 4.94 5.39 16.51
CA GLY A 216 3.81 6.26 16.18
C GLY A 216 3.80 6.81 14.75
N LEU A 217 4.82 6.52 13.92
CA LEU A 217 4.80 6.83 12.49
C LEU A 217 3.67 6.06 11.79
N ILE A 218 2.77 6.75 11.11
CA ILE A 218 1.72 6.16 10.28
C ILE A 218 2.05 6.39 8.80
N VAL A 219 2.02 5.34 8.01
CA VAL A 219 2.10 5.41 6.54
C VAL A 219 0.82 4.84 5.97
N SER A 220 0.08 5.60 5.16
CA SER A 220 -1.21 5.19 4.61
C SER A 220 -1.49 5.76 3.22
N SER A 221 -2.41 5.14 2.49
CA SER A 221 -2.98 5.72 1.27
C SER A 221 -3.71 7.02 1.61
N GLN A 222 -3.67 8.00 0.71
CA GLN A 222 -4.37 9.27 0.90
C GLN A 222 -5.12 9.70 -0.39
N ASP A 223 -4.41 9.88 -1.50
CA ASP A 223 -5.00 10.46 -2.72
C ASP A 223 -5.72 9.40 -3.57
N GLU A 224 -5.09 8.24 -3.81
CA GLU A 224 -5.75 7.09 -4.44
C GLU A 224 -6.00 5.97 -3.41
N VAL A 225 -7.19 5.37 -3.52
CA VAL A 225 -7.68 4.32 -2.63
C VAL A 225 -8.33 3.19 -3.43
N ILE A 226 -8.73 2.10 -2.76
CA ILE A 226 -9.61 1.11 -3.37
C ILE A 226 -11.04 1.65 -3.29
N GLU A 227 -11.65 1.91 -4.45
CA GLU A 227 -13.01 2.41 -4.59
C GLU A 227 -13.95 1.31 -5.09
N ILE A 228 -15.06 1.12 -4.40
CA ILE A 228 -16.11 0.18 -4.79
C ILE A 228 -17.43 0.93 -4.80
N THR A 229 -18.12 0.94 -5.94
CA THR A 229 -19.48 1.47 -6.06
C THR A 229 -20.45 0.30 -6.18
N LEU A 230 -21.35 0.17 -5.21
CA LEU A 230 -22.41 -0.84 -5.23
C LEU A 230 -23.73 -0.17 -5.62
N ILE A 231 -24.32 -0.64 -6.71
CA ILE A 231 -25.63 -0.22 -7.22
C ILE A 231 -26.65 -1.35 -7.03
N GLU A 232 -27.93 -1.06 -7.14
CA GLU A 232 -28.99 -2.10 -7.18
C GLU A 232 -28.81 -3.08 -8.37
#